data_AF-A0AA41L3V1-F1
#
_entry.id   AF-A0AA41L3V1-F1
#
_cell.length_a   1.000
_cell.length_b   1.000
_cell.length_c   1.000
_cell.angle_alpha   90.00
_cell.angle_beta   90.00
_cell.angle_gamma   90.00
#
_symmetry.space_group_name_H-M   'P 1'
#
loop_
_entity.id
_entity.type
_entity.pdbx_description
1 polymer ?
#
loop_
_entity_poly.entity_id
_entity_poly.type
_entity_poly.pdbx_seq_one_letter_code
_entity_poly.pdbx_strand_id
1 'polypeptide(L)'
;MRSHQFNQLIASMAPTTNQPSKMLYRIMRKPCPSPFFELQVKTILARISLRYFQVIPPPHLMRGLEFYISATLIAEKLPPRNNCVVLLLEKLTDLLALASDDQPMLYKKRKSLALMFDGISIQSEMNLDDPDDLVLAYTQSMMGFLLFKPNPQSIGMIGLGGGSLAKFCYRHLPQSVISVAEIDRKVIDLRDQFFVPRDDERFNVACVDGAEFVRGAHGEFDVLLVDGFDNDGQPAQLCSHRFYQDCHQALAPDGLMVVNLLGGDLWQTEIYVDRMRSSFGDSVITINALDSLNMIAFAAKGDAMKLDRDILQKRMLQLTTLHPLILRATAQRILAEQRAINLRQ
;
A
#
# COMPACT_ATOMS: atom_id res chain seq x y z
N MET A 1 -43.24 19.91 0.46
CA MET A 1 -42.83 21.05 1.31
C MET A 1 -41.34 21.08 1.69
N ARG A 2 -40.45 20.19 1.19
CA ARG A 2 -38.99 20.27 1.48
C ARG A 2 -38.09 20.69 0.29
N SER A 3 -38.65 20.78 -0.93
CA SER A 3 -37.91 21.27 -2.11
C SER A 3 -37.93 22.80 -2.26
N HIS A 4 -38.92 23.48 -1.66
CA HIS A 4 -39.09 24.92 -1.83
C HIS A 4 -38.16 25.75 -0.90
N GLN A 5 -37.84 25.23 0.29
CA GLN A 5 -36.89 25.88 1.21
C GLN A 5 -35.41 25.71 0.77
N PHE A 6 -35.09 24.65 0.03
CA PHE A 6 -33.72 24.41 -0.46
C PHE A 6 -33.38 25.33 -1.64
N ASN A 7 -34.33 25.56 -2.56
CA ASN A 7 -34.14 26.46 -3.69
C ASN A 7 -34.09 27.94 -3.30
N GLN A 8 -34.72 28.35 -2.18
CA GLN A 8 -34.61 29.72 -1.66
C GLN A 8 -33.25 30.02 -1.02
N LEU A 9 -32.54 29.00 -0.53
CA LEU A 9 -31.21 29.15 0.08
C LEU A 9 -30.10 29.28 -0.99
N ILE A 10 -30.28 28.64 -2.15
CA ILE A 10 -29.35 28.77 -3.29
C ILE A 10 -29.54 30.11 -4.02
N ALA A 11 -30.78 30.61 -4.10
CA ALA A 11 -31.07 31.89 -4.74
C ALA A 11 -30.53 33.12 -3.98
N SER A 12 -30.25 33.01 -2.66
CA SER A 12 -29.72 34.11 -1.85
C SER A 12 -28.18 34.21 -1.86
N MET A 13 -27.48 33.27 -2.49
CA MET A 13 -26.01 33.20 -2.50
C MET A 13 -25.36 33.43 -3.88
N ALA A 14 -26.13 33.78 -4.91
CA ALA A 14 -25.57 34.08 -6.22
C ALA A 14 -24.84 35.45 -6.20
N PRO A 15 -23.52 35.52 -6.51
CA PRO A 15 -22.85 36.80 -6.67
C PRO A 15 -23.32 37.45 -7.97
N THR A 16 -23.88 38.64 -7.87
CA THR A 16 -24.07 39.54 -9.00
C THR A 16 -22.71 40.10 -9.41
N THR A 17 -22.24 39.73 -10.60
CA THR A 17 -21.48 40.52 -11.60
C THR A 17 -20.43 39.67 -12.34
N ASN A 18 -20.56 39.71 -13.67
CA ASN A 18 -19.65 39.14 -14.66
C ASN A 18 -18.33 39.92 -14.69
N GLN A 19 -17.23 39.31 -14.23
CA GLN A 19 -15.88 39.34 -14.84
C GLN A 19 -14.88 38.68 -13.87
N PRO A 20 -14.07 37.70 -14.30
CA PRO A 20 -13.01 37.16 -13.45
C PRO A 20 -11.93 38.24 -13.27
N SER A 21 -11.86 38.80 -12.06
CA SER A 21 -10.86 39.81 -11.72
C SER A 21 -9.44 39.23 -11.85
N LYS A 22 -8.48 40.07 -12.26
CA LYS A 22 -7.03 39.78 -12.37
C LYS A 22 -6.39 39.14 -11.11
N MET A 23 -7.15 39.01 -10.02
CA MET A 23 -6.80 38.33 -8.77
C MET A 23 -6.82 36.80 -8.90
N LEU A 24 -7.74 36.21 -9.69
CA LEU A 24 -7.83 34.76 -9.92
C LEU A 24 -6.58 34.21 -10.63
N TYR A 25 -6.04 34.96 -11.59
CA TYR A 25 -4.79 34.61 -12.30
C TYR A 25 -3.54 34.66 -11.39
N ARG A 26 -3.60 35.41 -10.28
CA ARG A 26 -2.51 35.54 -9.30
C ARG A 26 -2.49 34.40 -8.26
N ILE A 27 -3.62 33.73 -8.04
CA ILE A 27 -3.77 32.64 -7.05
C ILE A 27 -3.25 31.31 -7.61
N MET A 28 -3.36 31.07 -8.93
CA MET A 28 -2.85 29.86 -9.60
C MET A 28 -1.30 29.77 -9.68
N ARG A 29 -0.55 30.69 -9.08
CA ARG A 29 0.93 30.75 -9.11
C ARG A 29 1.62 30.49 -7.77
N LYS A 30 0.90 30.14 -6.68
CA LYS A 30 1.54 29.78 -5.40
C LYS A 30 1.79 28.27 -5.29
N PRO A 31 2.93 27.85 -4.72
CA PRO A 31 3.33 26.44 -4.70
C PRO A 31 2.37 25.62 -3.83
N CYS A 32 2.19 24.35 -4.22
CA CYS A 32 1.37 23.30 -3.62
C CYS A 32 1.32 23.34 -2.07
N PRO A 33 0.19 22.97 -1.43
CA PRO A 33 0.17 22.75 0.02
C PRO A 33 1.23 21.70 0.43
N SER A 34 1.73 21.81 1.66
CA SER A 34 2.85 21.02 2.15
C SER A 34 2.57 19.51 2.08
N PRO A 35 3.60 18.64 1.98
CA PRO A 35 3.43 17.18 1.99
C PRO A 35 2.65 16.66 3.22
N PHE A 36 2.68 17.40 4.33
CA PHE A 36 1.93 17.08 5.55
C PHE A 36 0.43 17.30 5.41
N PHE A 37 -0.01 18.27 4.60
CA PHE A 37 -1.43 18.54 4.35
C PHE A 37 -2.08 17.37 3.60
N GLU A 38 -1.39 16.83 2.59
CA GLU A 38 -1.87 15.68 1.82
C GLU A 38 -1.97 14.42 2.71
N LEU A 39 -0.99 14.20 3.59
CA LEU A 39 -0.97 13.08 4.53
C LEU A 39 -2.07 13.19 5.60
N GLN A 40 -2.33 14.39 6.12
CA GLN A 40 -3.39 14.64 7.10
C GLN A 40 -4.79 14.44 6.49
N VAL A 41 -5.02 14.93 5.27
CA VAL A 41 -6.27 14.72 4.54
C VAL A 41 -6.47 13.22 4.26
N LYS A 42 -5.44 12.51 3.79
CA LYS A 42 -5.49 11.05 3.58
C LYS A 42 -5.77 10.26 4.86
N THR A 43 -5.14 10.61 5.97
CA THR A 43 -5.36 9.96 7.28
C THR A 43 -6.80 10.15 7.78
N ILE A 44 -7.38 11.31 7.51
CA ILE A 44 -8.77 11.63 7.91
C ILE A 44 -9.76 10.92 7.00
N LEU A 45 -9.52 10.87 5.69
CA LEU A 45 -10.34 10.11 4.74
C LEU A 45 -10.31 8.62 5.05
N ALA A 46 -9.13 8.07 5.39
CA ALA A 46 -9.00 6.69 5.85
C ALA A 46 -9.79 6.43 7.14
N ARG A 47 -9.76 7.36 8.11
CA ARG A 47 -10.55 7.25 9.35
C ARG A 47 -12.06 7.37 9.14
N ILE A 48 -12.50 8.05 8.09
CA ILE A 48 -13.92 8.19 7.73
C ILE A 48 -14.40 6.99 6.94
N SER A 49 -13.59 6.52 5.98
CA SER A 49 -13.79 5.27 5.24
C SER A 49 -13.94 4.08 6.19
N LEU A 50 -13.02 3.92 7.15
CA LEU A 50 -13.06 2.86 8.17
C LEU A 50 -14.33 2.87 9.06
N ARG A 51 -15.10 3.97 9.07
CA ARG A 51 -16.27 4.13 9.96
C ARG A 51 -17.61 4.13 9.23
N TYR A 52 -17.62 4.36 7.92
CA TYR A 52 -18.84 4.52 7.12
C TYR A 52 -18.65 3.89 5.74
N PHE A 53 -18.53 2.57 5.70
CA PHE A 53 -18.12 1.84 4.51
C PHE A 53 -19.08 1.91 3.30
N GLN A 54 -20.29 2.50 3.39
CA GLN A 54 -21.22 2.59 2.24
C GLN A 54 -22.18 3.80 2.26
N VAL A 55 -21.89 4.88 2.99
CA VAL A 55 -22.81 6.04 3.03
C VAL A 55 -22.02 7.34 2.99
N ILE A 56 -22.43 8.25 2.10
CA ILE A 56 -22.02 9.66 2.12
C ILE A 56 -22.06 10.15 3.58
N PRO A 57 -20.95 10.64 4.16
CA PRO A 57 -20.91 10.96 5.58
C PRO A 57 -22.04 11.96 5.93
N PRO A 58 -22.77 11.73 7.03
CA PRO A 58 -23.95 12.53 7.34
C PRO A 58 -23.57 14.03 7.52
N PRO A 59 -24.47 14.99 7.23
CA PRO A 59 -24.15 16.42 7.09
C PRO A 59 -23.48 17.10 8.30
N HIS A 60 -23.53 16.47 9.47
CA HIS A 60 -22.85 16.94 10.67
C HIS A 60 -21.36 16.53 10.70
N LEU A 61 -20.99 15.40 10.10
CA LEU A 61 -19.60 14.98 9.91
C LEU A 61 -18.90 15.83 8.85
N MET A 62 -19.61 16.21 7.79
CA MET A 62 -19.11 17.15 6.77
C MET A 62 -18.78 18.52 7.37
N ARG A 63 -19.61 19.04 8.29
CA ARG A 63 -19.29 20.25 9.07
C ARG A 63 -18.06 20.08 9.97
N GLY A 64 -17.84 18.88 10.52
CA GLY A 64 -16.62 18.54 11.26
C GLY A 64 -15.37 18.53 10.37
N LEU A 65 -15.50 18.03 9.14
CA LEU A 65 -14.44 18.06 8.13
C LEU A 65 -14.12 19.48 7.68
N GLU A 66 -15.15 20.28 7.39
CA GLU A 66 -15.03 21.69 7.04
C GLU A 66 -14.31 22.48 8.13
N PHE A 67 -14.72 22.29 9.39
CA PHE A 67 -14.09 22.94 10.53
C PHE A 67 -12.62 22.55 10.66
N TYR A 68 -12.29 21.27 10.48
CA TYR A 68 -10.93 20.78 10.64
C TYR A 68 -10.02 21.19 9.47
N ILE A 69 -10.47 21.08 8.22
CA ILE A 69 -9.74 21.56 7.04
C ILE A 69 -9.51 23.08 7.16
N SER A 70 -10.52 23.83 7.62
CA SER A 70 -10.37 25.26 7.91
C SER A 70 -9.34 25.51 8.99
N ALA A 71 -9.34 24.73 10.08
CA ALA A 71 -8.37 24.85 11.17
C ALA A 71 -6.93 24.51 10.71
N THR A 72 -6.74 23.49 9.87
CA THR A 72 -5.44 23.13 9.30
C THR A 72 -4.94 24.20 8.33
N LEU A 73 -5.81 24.76 7.48
CA LEU A 73 -5.45 25.88 6.61
C LEU A 73 -5.03 27.12 7.42
N ILE A 74 -5.73 27.43 8.51
CA ILE A 74 -5.36 28.51 9.44
C ILE A 74 -3.99 28.23 10.08
N ALA A 75 -3.75 27.00 10.54
CA ALA A 75 -2.48 26.59 11.15
C ALA A 75 -1.29 26.73 10.18
N GLU A 76 -1.50 26.46 8.90
CA GLU A 76 -0.53 26.63 7.80
C GLU A 76 -0.46 28.08 7.26
N LYS A 77 -1.12 29.04 7.91
CA LYS A 77 -1.24 30.45 7.50
C LYS A 77 -1.82 30.65 6.09
N LEU A 78 -2.60 29.68 5.60
CA LEU A 78 -3.36 29.77 4.37
C LEU A 78 -4.78 30.28 4.70
N PRO A 79 -5.27 31.37 4.10
CA PRO A 79 -6.57 31.92 4.49
C PRO A 79 -7.70 30.95 4.11
N PRO A 80 -8.50 30.45 5.07
CA PRO A 80 -9.66 29.62 4.77
C PRO A 80 -10.75 30.54 4.22
N ARG A 81 -10.74 30.81 2.93
CA ARG A 81 -11.93 31.39 2.30
C ARG A 81 -12.94 30.26 2.15
N ASN A 82 -14.19 30.47 2.58
CA ASN A 82 -15.26 29.46 2.54
C ASN A 82 -15.34 28.72 1.19
N ASN A 83 -15.05 29.38 0.08
CA ASN A 83 -15.06 28.77 -1.25
C ASN A 83 -13.94 27.73 -1.47
N CYS A 84 -12.79 27.82 -0.80
CA CYS A 84 -11.70 26.86 -0.97
C CYS A 84 -12.02 25.50 -0.34
N VAL A 85 -12.70 25.51 0.81
CA VAL A 85 -13.12 24.29 1.50
C VAL A 85 -14.26 23.61 0.74
N VAL A 86 -15.25 24.39 0.28
CA VAL A 86 -16.32 23.90 -0.59
C VAL A 86 -15.77 23.34 -1.89
N LEU A 87 -14.85 24.02 -2.57
CA LEU A 87 -14.18 23.50 -3.78
C LEU A 87 -13.36 22.22 -3.52
N LEU A 88 -12.76 22.09 -2.33
CA LEU A 88 -12.04 20.87 -1.94
C LEU A 88 -13.01 19.71 -1.73
N LEU A 89 -14.15 19.97 -1.08
CA LEU A 89 -15.19 18.97 -0.81
C LEU A 89 -15.97 18.60 -2.07
N GLU A 90 -16.26 19.54 -2.96
CA GLU A 90 -16.83 19.29 -4.30
C GLU A 90 -15.88 18.43 -5.12
N LYS A 91 -14.59 18.77 -5.17
CA LYS A 91 -13.58 17.91 -5.84
C LYS A 91 -13.43 16.55 -5.18
N LEU A 92 -13.58 16.46 -3.86
CA LEU A 92 -13.57 15.19 -3.14
C LEU A 92 -14.81 14.36 -3.50
N THR A 93 -15.97 14.98 -3.61
CA THR A 93 -17.22 14.36 -4.02
C THR A 93 -17.15 13.89 -5.48
N ASP A 94 -16.56 14.70 -6.36
CA ASP A 94 -16.30 14.34 -7.76
C ASP A 94 -15.27 13.21 -7.88
N LEU A 95 -14.21 13.22 -7.06
CA LEU A 95 -13.22 12.12 -6.97
C LEU A 95 -13.84 10.83 -6.45
N LEU A 96 -14.71 10.92 -5.45
CA LEU A 96 -15.45 9.77 -4.92
C LEU A 96 -16.52 9.28 -5.91
N ALA A 97 -17.08 10.16 -6.76
CA ALA A 97 -18.02 9.80 -7.81
C ALA A 97 -17.32 9.13 -9.01
N LEU A 98 -16.07 9.50 -9.30
CA LEU A 98 -15.24 8.83 -10.32
C LEU A 98 -14.76 7.43 -9.89
N ALA A 99 -14.77 7.14 -8.59
CA ALA A 99 -14.35 5.86 -7.99
C ALA A 99 -15.43 4.77 -8.02
N SER A 100 -16.46 4.90 -8.85
CA SER A 100 -17.66 4.06 -8.80
C SER A 100 -17.68 2.88 -9.77
N ASP A 101 -16.69 2.78 -10.65
CA ASP A 101 -16.45 1.57 -11.45
C ASP A 101 -15.10 1.01 -11.03
N ASP A 102 -14.97 -0.33 -10.89
CA ASP A 102 -13.76 -1.10 -10.54
C ASP A 102 -12.61 -0.94 -11.57
N GLN A 103 -12.38 0.26 -12.06
CA GLN A 103 -11.43 0.63 -13.09
C GLN A 103 -10.21 1.25 -12.43
N PRO A 104 -9.00 0.80 -12.79
CA PRO A 104 -7.80 1.40 -12.26
C PRO A 104 -7.68 2.86 -12.70
N MET A 105 -7.55 3.75 -11.73
CA MET A 105 -7.33 5.17 -11.92
C MET A 105 -5.84 5.48 -11.78
N LEU A 106 -5.31 6.28 -12.70
CA LEU A 106 -3.93 6.75 -12.67
C LEU A 106 -3.86 8.21 -12.26
N TYR A 107 -3.14 8.49 -11.20
CA TYR A 107 -2.91 9.84 -10.72
C TYR A 107 -1.44 10.23 -10.90
N LYS A 108 -1.19 11.07 -11.90
CA LYS A 108 0.16 11.56 -12.23
C LYS A 108 0.46 12.88 -11.52
N LYS A 109 1.44 12.86 -10.63
CA LYS A 109 2.09 14.04 -10.04
C LYS A 109 3.32 14.43 -10.86
N ARG A 110 3.98 15.53 -10.50
CA ARG A 110 5.20 16.00 -11.17
C ARG A 110 6.32 14.95 -11.20
N LYS A 111 6.46 14.18 -10.11
CA LYS A 111 7.55 13.21 -9.92
C LYS A 111 7.08 11.80 -9.63
N SER A 112 5.77 11.54 -9.62
CA SER A 112 5.26 10.21 -9.36
C SER A 112 4.00 9.89 -10.15
N LEU A 113 3.76 8.59 -10.34
CA LEU A 113 2.54 8.02 -10.88
C LEU A 113 1.96 7.07 -9.84
N ALA A 114 0.71 7.30 -9.43
CA ALA A 114 0.00 6.44 -8.49
C ALA A 114 -1.10 5.64 -9.18
N LEU A 115 -1.26 4.39 -8.77
CA LEU A 115 -2.39 3.51 -9.09
C LEU A 115 -3.39 3.55 -7.93
N MET A 116 -4.66 3.78 -8.25
CA MET A 116 -5.77 3.87 -7.31
C MET A 116 -6.97 3.10 -7.87
N PHE A 117 -7.74 2.44 -7.01
CA PHE A 117 -9.02 1.81 -7.38
C PHE A 117 -10.21 2.52 -6.76
N ASP A 118 -9.96 3.34 -5.74
CA ASP A 118 -10.91 4.23 -5.15
C ASP A 118 -10.33 5.67 -5.11
N GLY A 119 -11.13 6.64 -4.71
CA GLY A 119 -10.70 8.05 -4.64
C GLY A 119 -9.76 8.39 -3.48
N ILE A 120 -9.39 7.43 -2.62
CA ILE A 120 -8.75 7.68 -1.31
C ILE A 120 -7.49 6.84 -1.04
N SER A 121 -7.34 5.68 -1.67
CA SER A 121 -6.35 4.64 -1.40
C SER A 121 -5.34 4.59 -2.53
N ILE A 122 -4.07 4.76 -2.18
CA ILE A 122 -2.95 4.50 -3.10
C ILE A 122 -2.60 3.03 -2.97
N GLN A 123 -2.84 2.28 -4.04
CA GLN A 123 -2.45 0.87 -4.13
C GLN A 123 -0.96 0.74 -4.47
N SER A 124 -0.47 1.58 -5.38
CA SER A 124 0.94 1.62 -5.75
C SER A 124 1.37 3.03 -6.16
N GLU A 125 2.64 3.36 -5.94
CA GLU A 125 3.24 4.62 -6.38
C GLU A 125 4.64 4.36 -6.96
N MET A 126 4.91 4.98 -8.10
CA MET A 126 6.20 4.93 -8.78
C MET A 126 6.79 6.32 -8.88
N ASN A 127 8.07 6.47 -8.53
CA ASN A 127 8.84 7.68 -8.79
C ASN A 127 9.21 7.74 -10.29
N LEU A 128 8.92 8.85 -10.96
CA LEU A 128 9.19 9.02 -12.39
C LEU A 128 10.67 9.31 -12.68
N ASP A 129 11.41 9.85 -11.71
CA ASP A 129 12.85 10.10 -11.84
C ASP A 129 13.66 8.82 -11.56
N ASP A 130 13.10 7.88 -10.79
CA ASP A 130 13.71 6.59 -10.45
C ASP A 130 12.61 5.49 -10.37
N PRO A 131 12.19 4.90 -11.51
CA PRO A 131 11.07 3.97 -11.57
C PRO A 131 11.20 2.67 -10.78
N ASP A 132 12.43 2.29 -10.42
CA ASP A 132 12.73 1.06 -9.68
C ASP A 132 12.72 1.30 -8.16
N ASP A 133 12.61 2.55 -7.70
CA ASP A 133 12.58 2.92 -6.29
C ASP A 133 11.28 2.47 -5.59
N LEU A 134 11.42 2.11 -4.31
CA LEU A 134 10.32 1.65 -3.46
C LEU A 134 9.72 2.82 -2.69
N VAL A 135 8.80 3.54 -3.33
CA VAL A 135 8.17 4.75 -2.78
C VAL A 135 7.37 4.47 -1.50
N LEU A 136 6.61 3.37 -1.47
CA LEU A 136 5.76 3.01 -0.34
C LEU A 136 6.54 2.23 0.72
N ALA A 137 6.55 2.71 1.96
CA ALA A 137 7.38 2.16 3.04
C ALA A 137 7.09 0.69 3.39
N TYR A 138 5.87 0.19 3.15
CA TYR A 138 5.57 -1.23 3.33
C TYR A 138 6.35 -2.11 2.34
N THR A 139 6.55 -1.66 1.10
CA THR A 139 7.31 -2.43 0.09
C THR A 139 8.78 -2.57 0.51
N GLN A 140 9.38 -1.52 1.08
CA GLN A 140 10.72 -1.59 1.68
C GLN A 140 10.77 -2.54 2.88
N SER A 141 9.69 -2.56 3.68
CA SER A 141 9.57 -3.47 4.81
C SER A 141 9.47 -4.92 4.36
N MET A 142 8.71 -5.21 3.30
CA MET A 142 8.60 -6.56 2.71
C MET A 142 9.94 -7.08 2.19
N MET A 143 10.76 -6.21 1.59
CA MET A 143 12.13 -6.54 1.18
C MET A 143 13.06 -6.91 2.36
N GLY A 144 12.58 -6.80 3.60
CA GLY A 144 13.23 -7.34 4.79
C GLY A 144 13.60 -8.82 4.68
N PHE A 145 12.98 -9.60 3.77
CA PHE A 145 13.38 -10.97 3.48
C PHE A 145 14.86 -11.10 3.12
N LEU A 146 15.48 -10.07 2.52
CA LEU A 146 16.89 -10.09 2.13
C LEU A 146 17.83 -10.29 3.33
N LEU A 147 17.38 -9.94 4.55
CA LEU A 147 18.11 -10.22 5.78
C LEU A 147 18.21 -11.73 6.05
N PHE A 148 17.29 -12.55 5.53
CA PHE A 148 17.23 -14.00 5.71
C PHE A 148 17.67 -14.75 4.44
N LYS A 149 17.27 -14.25 3.28
CA LYS A 149 17.52 -14.79 1.94
C LYS A 149 18.12 -13.70 1.04
N PRO A 150 19.44 -13.42 1.13
CA PRO A 150 20.05 -12.34 0.34
C PRO A 150 20.17 -12.65 -1.16
N ASN A 151 20.16 -13.93 -1.55
CA ASN A 151 20.33 -14.38 -2.94
C ASN A 151 19.28 -15.44 -3.33
N PRO A 152 17.98 -15.12 -3.31
CA PRO A 152 16.94 -16.09 -3.68
C PRO A 152 17.08 -16.46 -5.17
N GLN A 153 16.93 -17.73 -5.50
CA GLN A 153 16.93 -18.21 -6.88
C GLN A 153 15.53 -18.08 -7.51
N SER A 154 14.48 -18.24 -6.72
CA SER A 154 13.09 -18.14 -7.18
C SER A 154 12.24 -17.27 -6.24
N ILE A 155 11.46 -16.36 -6.84
CA ILE A 155 10.56 -15.46 -6.14
C ILE A 155 9.15 -15.59 -6.74
N GLY A 156 8.20 -16.02 -5.92
CA GLY A 156 6.78 -15.92 -6.23
C GLY A 156 6.20 -14.62 -5.69
N MET A 157 5.31 -13.98 -6.44
CA MET A 157 4.60 -12.77 -5.99
C MET A 157 3.11 -12.90 -6.28
N ILE A 158 2.27 -12.62 -5.29
CA ILE A 158 0.82 -12.49 -5.44
C ILE A 158 0.48 -11.00 -5.33
N GLY A 159 -0.10 -10.44 -6.39
CA GLY A 159 -0.33 -9.01 -6.55
C GLY A 159 0.79 -8.34 -7.35
N LEU A 160 0.45 -7.70 -8.47
CA LEU A 160 1.37 -6.89 -9.25
C LEU A 160 1.31 -5.42 -8.83
N GLY A 161 0.10 -4.87 -8.73
CA GLY A 161 -0.12 -3.42 -8.56
C GLY A 161 0.61 -2.60 -9.64
N GLY A 162 1.33 -1.55 -9.23
CA GLY A 162 2.22 -0.78 -10.12
C GLY A 162 3.60 -1.43 -10.33
N GLY A 163 3.78 -2.67 -9.87
CA GLY A 163 4.98 -3.49 -10.07
C GLY A 163 6.22 -3.07 -9.28
N SER A 164 6.08 -2.30 -8.19
CA SER A 164 7.23 -1.81 -7.41
C SER A 164 8.13 -2.94 -6.91
N LEU A 165 7.56 -3.98 -6.26
CA LEU A 165 8.32 -5.14 -5.78
C LEU A 165 8.93 -5.94 -6.94
N ALA A 166 8.15 -6.18 -7.99
CA ALA A 166 8.58 -6.89 -9.19
C ALA A 166 9.78 -6.19 -9.87
N LYS A 167 9.69 -4.88 -10.12
CA LYS A 167 10.77 -4.08 -10.72
C LYS A 167 12.01 -4.07 -9.85
N PHE A 168 11.85 -3.82 -8.55
CA PHE A 168 12.98 -3.80 -7.62
C PHE A 168 13.71 -5.15 -7.61
N CYS A 169 12.98 -6.27 -7.48
CA CYS A 169 13.57 -7.60 -7.50
C CYS A 169 14.23 -7.90 -8.85
N TYR A 170 13.55 -7.58 -9.97
CA TYR A 170 14.11 -7.78 -11.30
C TYR A 170 15.42 -7.01 -11.48
N ARG A 171 15.49 -5.75 -11.05
CA ARG A 171 16.66 -4.88 -11.19
C ARG A 171 17.82 -5.28 -10.28
N HIS A 172 17.52 -5.59 -9.03
CA HIS A 172 18.54 -5.73 -7.98
C HIS A 172 18.87 -7.18 -7.60
N LEU A 173 18.08 -8.15 -8.05
CA LEU A 173 18.31 -9.59 -7.87
C LEU A 173 18.42 -10.27 -9.25
N PRO A 174 19.49 -10.01 -10.03
CA PRO A 174 19.60 -10.43 -11.43
C PRO A 174 19.68 -11.95 -11.62
N GLN A 175 19.92 -12.71 -10.55
CA GLN A 175 19.96 -14.18 -10.57
C GLN A 175 18.62 -14.82 -10.20
N SER A 176 17.62 -14.04 -9.80
CA SER A 176 16.31 -14.56 -9.41
C SER A 176 15.39 -14.72 -10.62
N VAL A 177 14.70 -15.85 -10.69
CA VAL A 177 13.50 -16.05 -11.50
C VAL A 177 12.29 -15.56 -10.72
N ILE A 178 11.47 -14.72 -11.34
CA ILE A 178 10.36 -14.02 -10.70
C ILE A 178 9.06 -14.37 -11.43
N SER A 179 8.12 -14.95 -10.69
CA SER A 179 6.79 -15.31 -11.16
C SER A 179 5.74 -14.52 -10.39
N VAL A 180 4.94 -13.72 -11.09
CA VAL A 180 3.91 -12.86 -10.51
C VAL A 180 2.52 -13.36 -10.91
N ALA A 181 1.62 -13.51 -9.94
CA ALA A 181 0.20 -13.71 -10.13
C ALA A 181 -0.56 -12.41 -9.89
N GLU A 182 -1.28 -11.95 -10.91
CA GLU A 182 -2.18 -10.80 -10.83
C GLU A 182 -3.56 -11.23 -11.31
N ILE A 183 -4.60 -10.93 -10.53
CA ILE A 183 -5.96 -11.37 -10.82
C ILE A 183 -6.64 -10.44 -11.84
N ASP A 184 -6.34 -9.13 -11.79
CA ASP A 184 -6.97 -8.14 -12.65
C ASP A 184 -6.13 -7.88 -13.90
N ARG A 185 -6.66 -8.32 -15.05
CA ARG A 185 -6.05 -8.06 -16.35
C ARG A 185 -5.82 -6.57 -16.62
N LYS A 186 -6.69 -5.69 -16.10
CA LYS A 186 -6.54 -4.24 -16.26
C LYS A 186 -5.27 -3.73 -15.59
N VAL A 187 -4.83 -4.33 -14.48
CA VAL A 187 -3.55 -3.99 -13.83
C VAL A 187 -2.37 -4.43 -14.68
N ILE A 188 -2.44 -5.65 -15.25
CA ILE A 188 -1.40 -6.17 -16.15
C ILE A 188 -1.26 -5.29 -17.40
N ASP A 189 -2.37 -4.82 -17.96
CA ASP A 189 -2.36 -3.96 -19.14
C ASP A 189 -1.75 -2.57 -18.87
N LEU A 190 -1.57 -2.18 -17.60
CA LEU A 190 -0.89 -0.94 -17.17
C LEU A 190 0.63 -1.07 -17.01
N ARG A 191 1.20 -2.27 -17.21
CA ARG A 191 2.65 -2.54 -17.04
C ARG A 191 3.55 -1.52 -17.73
N ASP A 192 3.25 -1.17 -18.98
CA ASP A 192 4.03 -0.22 -19.76
C ASP A 192 4.03 1.19 -19.12
N GLN A 193 2.93 1.61 -18.50
CA GLN A 193 2.82 2.92 -17.84
C GLN A 193 3.66 2.99 -16.55
N PHE A 194 3.85 1.85 -15.90
CA PHE A 194 4.65 1.70 -14.69
C PHE A 194 6.07 1.19 -14.96
N PHE A 195 6.50 1.10 -16.22
CA PHE A 195 7.81 0.57 -16.62
C PHE A 195 8.10 -0.84 -16.07
N VAL A 196 7.07 -1.66 -15.89
CA VAL A 196 7.27 -3.06 -15.50
C VAL A 196 7.92 -3.80 -16.68
N PRO A 197 9.01 -4.57 -16.46
CA PRO A 197 9.67 -5.34 -17.51
C PRO A 197 8.69 -6.20 -18.29
N ARG A 198 8.96 -6.45 -19.56
CA ARG A 198 8.23 -7.48 -20.34
C ARG A 198 8.63 -8.87 -19.86
N ASP A 199 7.80 -9.86 -20.16
CA ASP A 199 8.11 -11.24 -19.82
C ASP A 199 9.35 -11.71 -20.58
N ASP A 200 10.25 -12.40 -19.87
CA ASP A 200 11.50 -12.97 -20.38
C ASP A 200 11.85 -14.28 -19.65
N GLU A 201 13.07 -14.80 -19.83
CA GLU A 201 13.50 -16.07 -19.24
C GLU A 201 13.46 -16.10 -17.70
N ARG A 202 13.47 -14.94 -17.03
CA ARG A 202 13.51 -14.84 -15.57
C ARG A 202 12.39 -13.98 -14.97
N PHE A 203 11.46 -13.48 -15.79
CA PHE A 203 10.33 -12.67 -15.32
C PHE A 203 9.07 -13.02 -16.08
N ASN A 204 7.99 -13.32 -15.36
CA ASN A 204 6.70 -13.60 -15.97
C ASN A 204 5.53 -13.12 -15.08
N VAL A 205 4.54 -12.47 -15.70
CA VAL A 205 3.28 -12.10 -15.04
C VAL A 205 2.13 -12.93 -15.61
N ALA A 206 1.50 -13.75 -14.78
CA ALA A 206 0.33 -14.54 -15.12
C ALA A 206 -0.95 -13.86 -14.63
N CYS A 207 -1.98 -13.83 -15.50
CA CYS A 207 -3.33 -13.42 -15.12
C CYS A 207 -4.05 -14.59 -14.44
N VAL A 208 -3.94 -14.69 -13.12
CA VAL A 208 -4.43 -15.84 -12.34
C VAL A 208 -4.73 -15.44 -10.90
N ASP A 209 -5.66 -16.15 -10.26
CA ASP A 209 -5.90 -16.01 -8.83
C ASP A 209 -4.67 -16.41 -8.00
N GLY A 210 -4.32 -15.60 -7.01
CA GLY A 210 -3.12 -15.82 -6.19
C GLY A 210 -3.15 -17.11 -5.36
N ALA A 211 -4.33 -17.56 -4.92
CA ALA A 211 -4.45 -18.82 -4.21
C ALA A 211 -4.46 -20.02 -5.16
N GLU A 212 -4.86 -19.86 -6.42
CA GLU A 212 -4.62 -20.86 -7.47
C GLU A 212 -3.14 -20.94 -7.85
N PHE A 213 -2.44 -19.81 -7.92
CA PHE A 213 -1.02 -19.73 -8.25
C PHE A 213 -0.13 -20.58 -7.34
N VAL A 214 -0.43 -20.62 -6.04
CA VAL A 214 0.31 -21.45 -5.07
C VAL A 214 -0.26 -22.85 -4.90
N ARG A 215 -1.45 -23.12 -5.46
CA ARG A 215 -2.10 -24.43 -5.31
C ARG A 215 -1.40 -25.47 -6.17
N GLY A 216 -0.72 -26.40 -5.51
CA GLY A 216 0.03 -27.46 -6.19
C GLY A 216 1.45 -27.07 -6.60
N ALA A 217 1.88 -25.84 -6.32
CA ALA A 217 3.28 -25.49 -6.30
C ALA A 217 3.93 -26.20 -5.10
N HIS A 218 5.04 -26.90 -5.32
CA HIS A 218 5.70 -27.69 -4.28
C HIS A 218 7.21 -27.43 -4.28
N GLY A 219 7.68 -26.64 -3.31
CA GLY A 219 9.10 -26.34 -3.20
C GLY A 219 9.66 -25.40 -4.28
N GLU A 220 8.80 -24.62 -4.93
CA GLU A 220 9.16 -23.79 -6.09
C GLU A 220 9.79 -22.45 -5.70
N PHE A 221 9.47 -21.91 -4.52
CA PHE A 221 9.84 -20.54 -4.15
C PHE A 221 10.81 -20.49 -2.96
N ASP A 222 11.96 -19.84 -3.14
CA ASP A 222 12.81 -19.43 -2.02
C ASP A 222 12.15 -18.30 -1.22
N VAL A 223 11.45 -17.40 -1.92
CA VAL A 223 10.70 -16.29 -1.34
C VAL A 223 9.32 -16.20 -2.00
N LEU A 224 8.26 -16.11 -1.19
CA LEU A 224 6.90 -15.85 -1.65
C LEU A 224 6.39 -14.54 -1.05
N LEU A 225 6.15 -13.53 -1.89
CA LEU A 225 5.58 -12.25 -1.48
C LEU A 225 4.06 -12.28 -1.70
N VAL A 226 3.28 -11.95 -0.68
CA VAL A 226 1.81 -11.89 -0.73
C VAL A 226 1.37 -10.45 -0.47
N ASP A 227 0.93 -9.77 -1.52
CA ASP A 227 0.53 -8.36 -1.56
C ASP A 227 -0.76 -8.18 -2.37
N GLY A 228 -1.78 -8.99 -2.05
CA GLY A 228 -3.07 -8.99 -2.74
C GLY A 228 -4.13 -8.24 -1.94
N PHE A 229 -4.76 -7.24 -2.56
CA PHE A 229 -5.89 -6.48 -2.02
C PHE A 229 -6.95 -6.30 -3.11
N ASP A 230 -8.22 -6.33 -2.71
CA ASP A 230 -9.36 -5.88 -3.49
C ASP A 230 -9.89 -4.55 -2.93
N ASN A 231 -11.05 -4.09 -3.42
CA ASN A 231 -11.68 -2.85 -2.97
C ASN A 231 -12.14 -2.89 -1.51
N ASP A 232 -12.39 -4.09 -0.96
CA ASP A 232 -12.87 -4.30 0.41
C ASP A 232 -11.73 -4.61 1.40
N GLY A 233 -10.49 -4.76 0.89
CA GLY A 233 -9.30 -5.01 1.68
C GLY A 233 -8.61 -6.30 1.27
N GLN A 234 -8.20 -7.13 2.23
CA GLN A 234 -7.58 -8.42 1.90
C GLN A 234 -8.64 -9.46 1.57
N PRO A 235 -8.58 -10.11 0.39
CA PRO A 235 -9.52 -11.15 0.04
C PRO A 235 -9.47 -12.30 1.06
N ALA A 236 -10.63 -12.74 1.55
CA ALA A 236 -10.72 -13.79 2.57
C ALA A 236 -10.00 -15.09 2.16
N GLN A 237 -9.92 -15.37 0.85
CA GLN A 237 -9.21 -16.50 0.28
C GLN A 237 -7.70 -16.45 0.57
N LEU A 238 -7.07 -15.27 0.40
CA LEU A 238 -5.64 -15.02 0.70
C LEU A 238 -5.34 -14.94 2.21
N CYS A 239 -6.37 -14.96 3.05
CA CYS A 239 -6.23 -14.95 4.51
C CYS A 239 -6.66 -16.27 5.17
N SER A 240 -7.00 -17.29 4.37
CA SER A 240 -7.54 -18.56 4.87
C SER A 240 -6.44 -19.48 5.40
N HIS A 241 -6.79 -20.40 6.31
CA HIS A 241 -5.84 -21.41 6.79
C HIS A 241 -5.33 -22.29 5.64
N ARG A 242 -6.23 -22.68 4.73
CA ARG A 242 -5.87 -23.49 3.55
C ARG A 242 -4.85 -22.77 2.66
N PHE A 243 -5.05 -21.49 2.40
CA PHE A 243 -4.11 -20.69 1.62
C PHE A 243 -2.73 -20.68 2.25
N TYR A 244 -2.61 -20.41 3.56
CA TYR A 244 -1.30 -20.41 4.22
C TYR A 244 -0.63 -21.81 4.25
N GLN A 245 -1.42 -22.89 4.28
CA GLN A 245 -0.87 -24.25 4.08
C GLN A 245 -0.34 -24.45 2.67
N ASP A 246 -1.06 -23.99 1.65
CA ASP A 246 -0.62 -24.06 0.25
C ASP A 246 0.64 -23.19 0.03
N CYS A 247 0.71 -21.99 0.61
CA CYS A 247 1.92 -21.17 0.63
C CYS A 247 3.11 -21.90 1.28
N HIS A 248 2.91 -22.55 2.43
CA HIS A 248 3.96 -23.33 3.09
C HIS A 248 4.44 -24.50 2.21
N GLN A 249 3.54 -25.13 1.44
CA GLN A 249 3.92 -26.21 0.51
C GLN A 249 4.69 -25.67 -0.70
N ALA A 250 4.30 -24.50 -1.21
CA ALA A 250 4.94 -23.83 -2.35
C ALA A 250 6.39 -23.40 -2.07
N LEU A 251 6.75 -23.17 -0.80
CA LEU A 251 8.11 -22.78 -0.42
C LEU A 251 9.11 -23.94 -0.50
N ALA A 252 10.30 -23.66 -1.02
CA ALA A 252 11.49 -24.51 -0.95
C ALA A 252 11.87 -24.82 0.51
N PRO A 253 12.71 -25.84 0.78
CA PRO A 253 13.33 -25.99 2.10
C PRO A 253 14.00 -24.67 2.53
N ASP A 254 13.75 -24.25 3.76
CA ASP A 254 14.16 -22.94 4.30
C ASP A 254 13.55 -21.71 3.60
N GLY A 255 12.53 -21.87 2.76
CA GLY A 255 11.86 -20.76 2.06
C GLY A 255 11.12 -19.81 3.00
N LEU A 256 10.89 -18.59 2.54
CA LEU A 256 10.25 -17.53 3.33
C LEU A 256 9.02 -16.96 2.63
N MET A 257 7.89 -16.92 3.32
CA MET A 257 6.74 -16.12 2.93
C MET A 257 6.79 -14.75 3.61
N VAL A 258 6.43 -13.70 2.87
CA VAL A 258 6.26 -12.34 3.38
C VAL A 258 4.88 -11.83 2.98
N VAL A 259 4.06 -11.46 3.96
CA VAL A 259 2.69 -11.01 3.74
C VAL A 259 2.55 -9.55 4.15
N ASN A 260 2.04 -8.71 3.26
CA ASN A 260 1.56 -7.38 3.61
C ASN A 260 0.15 -7.49 4.18
N LEU A 261 -0.10 -7.06 5.41
CA LEU A 261 -1.41 -7.04 6.07
C LEU A 261 -1.85 -5.59 6.32
N LEU A 262 -3.13 -5.29 6.17
CA LEU A 262 -3.67 -3.98 6.54
C LEU A 262 -3.93 -3.92 8.05
N GLY A 263 -3.04 -3.28 8.81
CA GLY A 263 -3.15 -3.11 10.26
C GLY A 263 -4.11 -1.98 10.66
N GLY A 264 -5.41 -2.21 10.46
CA GLY A 264 -6.49 -1.35 10.96
C GLY A 264 -7.34 -2.03 12.04
N ASP A 265 -7.65 -3.30 11.84
CA ASP A 265 -8.33 -4.16 12.81
C ASP A 265 -7.31 -5.16 13.40
N LEU A 266 -6.89 -4.88 14.64
CA LEU A 266 -5.92 -5.72 15.35
C LEU A 266 -6.46 -7.13 15.60
N TRP A 267 -7.77 -7.30 15.82
CA TRP A 267 -8.36 -8.63 16.04
C TRP A 267 -8.32 -9.46 14.77
N GLN A 268 -8.71 -8.87 13.65
CA GLN A 268 -8.66 -9.53 12.36
C GLN A 268 -7.21 -9.89 11.97
N THR A 269 -6.28 -8.96 12.19
CA THR A 269 -4.86 -9.17 11.91
C THR A 269 -4.31 -10.35 12.73
N GLU A 270 -4.59 -10.43 14.03
CA GLU A 270 -4.16 -11.56 14.87
C GLU A 270 -4.73 -12.90 14.40
N ILE A 271 -6.00 -12.94 13.94
CA ILE A 271 -6.57 -14.17 13.36
C ILE A 271 -5.76 -14.64 12.15
N TYR A 272 -5.31 -13.72 11.29
CA TYR A 272 -4.50 -14.07 10.12
C TYR A 272 -3.12 -14.56 10.52
N VAL A 273 -2.49 -13.91 11.50
CA VAL A 273 -1.21 -14.35 12.06
C VAL A 273 -1.32 -15.73 12.72
N ASP A 274 -2.40 -16.02 13.45
CA ASP A 274 -2.62 -17.34 14.06
C ASP A 274 -2.82 -18.45 13.01
N ARG A 275 -3.44 -18.13 11.87
CA ARG A 275 -3.54 -19.07 10.75
C ARG A 275 -2.18 -19.31 10.09
N MET A 276 -1.32 -18.30 10.02
CA MET A 276 0.07 -18.46 9.60
C MET A 276 0.83 -19.34 10.60
N ARG A 277 0.75 -19.06 11.92
CA ARG A 277 1.37 -19.89 12.97
C ARG A 277 0.91 -21.34 12.92
N SER A 278 -0.36 -21.58 12.58
CA SER A 278 -0.89 -22.94 12.38
C SER A 278 -0.22 -23.71 11.22
N SER A 279 0.36 -23.00 10.25
CA SER A 279 1.03 -23.59 9.08
C SER A 279 2.56 -23.56 9.18
N PHE A 280 3.12 -22.57 9.87
CA PHE A 280 4.55 -22.28 9.94
C PHE A 280 5.16 -22.48 11.34
N GLY A 281 4.35 -22.83 12.34
CA GLY A 281 4.78 -22.96 13.74
C GLY A 281 5.23 -21.62 14.34
N ASP A 282 6.27 -21.68 15.17
CA ASP A 282 6.84 -20.51 15.85
C ASP A 282 7.71 -19.62 14.93
N SER A 283 7.94 -20.05 13.69
CA SER A 283 8.72 -19.32 12.70
C SER A 283 7.89 -18.23 12.01
N VAL A 284 7.21 -17.38 12.79
CA VAL A 284 6.42 -16.23 12.32
C VAL A 284 6.80 -14.96 13.09
N ILE A 285 7.18 -13.90 12.38
CA ILE A 285 7.54 -12.59 12.92
C ILE A 285 6.68 -11.52 12.26
N THR A 286 6.10 -10.61 13.03
CA THR A 286 5.28 -9.51 12.52
C THR A 286 5.88 -8.16 12.88
N ILE A 287 6.07 -7.27 11.92
CA ILE A 287 6.53 -5.90 12.19
C ILE A 287 5.53 -4.90 11.62
N ASN A 288 5.37 -3.75 12.27
CA ASN A 288 4.66 -2.63 11.65
C ASN A 288 5.58 -1.97 10.62
N ALA A 289 5.08 -1.79 9.39
CA ALA A 289 5.76 -1.01 8.37
C ALA A 289 5.92 0.45 8.83
N LEU A 290 6.94 1.13 8.31
CA LEU A 290 7.12 2.54 8.61
C LEU A 290 5.99 3.36 7.98
N ASP A 291 5.58 4.43 8.67
CA ASP A 291 4.70 5.49 8.17
C ASP A 291 3.43 5.02 7.46
N SER A 292 2.91 3.85 7.85
CA SER A 292 1.71 3.25 7.31
C SER A 292 1.01 2.41 8.37
N LEU A 293 -0.25 2.06 8.10
CA LEU A 293 -1.00 1.11 8.91
C LEU A 293 -0.64 -0.33 8.58
N ASN A 294 0.23 -0.57 7.60
CA ASN A 294 0.57 -1.93 7.17
C ASN A 294 1.38 -2.67 8.23
N MET A 295 1.07 -3.95 8.42
CA MET A 295 1.86 -4.89 9.17
C MET A 295 2.46 -5.90 8.19
N ILE A 296 3.76 -6.16 8.31
CA ILE A 296 4.45 -7.17 7.50
C ILE A 296 4.67 -8.41 8.35
N ALA A 297 4.12 -9.54 7.91
CA ALA A 297 4.37 -10.85 8.50
C ALA A 297 5.42 -11.60 7.69
N PHE A 298 6.47 -12.07 8.34
CA PHE A 298 7.45 -12.99 7.80
C PHE A 298 7.18 -14.37 8.38
N ALA A 299 7.14 -15.40 7.54
CA ALA A 299 6.91 -16.78 7.95
C ALA A 299 7.88 -17.72 7.23
N ALA A 300 8.69 -18.47 7.97
CA ALA A 300 9.71 -19.35 7.39
C ALA A 300 9.33 -20.82 7.47
N LYS A 301 9.58 -21.54 6.38
CA LYS A 301 9.56 -23.00 6.39
C LYS A 301 10.81 -23.49 7.10
N GLY A 302 10.65 -24.03 8.31
CA GLY A 302 11.78 -24.39 9.17
C GLY A 302 12.35 -23.18 9.91
N ASP A 303 13.67 -23.13 10.07
CA ASP A 303 14.35 -22.23 11.01
C ASP A 303 15.09 -21.07 10.32
N ALA A 304 14.77 -20.76 9.07
CA ALA A 304 15.49 -19.76 8.25
C ALA A 304 15.54 -18.35 8.86
N MET A 305 14.61 -18.03 9.78
CA MET A 305 14.59 -16.76 10.51
C MET A 305 15.29 -16.80 11.87
N LYS A 306 15.74 -17.95 12.36
CA LYS A 306 16.53 -18.08 13.60
C LYS A 306 17.98 -17.71 13.32
N LEU A 307 18.25 -16.42 13.21
CA LEU A 307 19.59 -15.88 13.03
C LEU A 307 20.01 -15.05 14.24
N ASP A 308 21.27 -15.21 14.65
CA ASP A 308 21.85 -14.36 15.68
C ASP A 308 21.93 -12.89 15.24
N ARG A 309 21.84 -11.99 16.22
CA ARG A 309 21.88 -10.54 16.02
C ARG A 309 23.08 -10.09 15.18
N ASP A 310 24.25 -10.68 15.42
CA ASP A 310 25.49 -10.30 14.74
C ASP A 310 25.44 -10.66 13.25
N ILE A 311 24.80 -11.79 12.91
CA ILE A 311 24.57 -12.20 11.51
C ILE A 311 23.61 -11.22 10.83
N LEU A 312 22.49 -10.88 11.49
CA LEU A 312 21.53 -9.91 10.95
C LEU A 312 22.16 -8.53 10.75
N GLN A 313 22.97 -8.06 11.71
CA GLN A 313 23.67 -6.78 11.60
C GLN A 313 24.70 -6.79 10.47
N LYS A 314 25.46 -7.88 10.31
CA LYS A 314 26.41 -8.04 9.21
C LYS A 314 25.71 -8.05 7.85
N ARG A 315 24.58 -8.77 7.71
CA ARG A 315 23.78 -8.81 6.49
C ARG A 315 23.19 -7.44 6.15
N MET A 316 22.64 -6.73 7.13
CA MET A 316 22.14 -5.37 6.94
C MET A 316 23.22 -4.42 6.39
N LEU A 317 24.44 -4.48 6.93
CA LEU A 317 25.56 -3.66 6.45
C LEU A 317 25.96 -4.05 5.02
N GLN A 318 26.04 -5.35 4.71
CA GLN A 318 26.34 -5.84 3.36
C GLN A 318 25.29 -5.40 2.34
N LEU A 319 24.00 -5.55 2.66
CA LEU A 319 22.90 -5.18 1.78
C LEU A 319 22.89 -3.68 1.45
N THR A 320 23.25 -2.83 2.42
CA THR A 320 23.38 -1.37 2.20
C THR A 320 24.50 -1.03 1.19
N THR A 321 25.46 -1.95 0.98
CA THR A 321 26.50 -1.77 -0.05
C THR A 321 26.12 -2.35 -1.41
N LEU A 322 25.25 -3.37 -1.42
CA LEU A 322 24.85 -4.09 -2.64
C LEU A 322 23.59 -3.52 -3.28
N HIS A 323 22.72 -2.90 -2.49
CA HIS A 323 21.43 -2.38 -2.91
C HIS A 323 21.24 -0.94 -2.40
N PRO A 324 20.48 -0.10 -3.12
CA PRO A 324 20.10 1.22 -2.64
C PRO A 324 19.16 1.16 -1.41
N LEU A 325 18.63 -0.03 -1.10
CA LEU A 325 17.65 -0.26 -0.06
C LEU A 325 18.27 -0.20 1.35
N ILE A 326 17.69 0.64 2.20
CA ILE A 326 18.11 0.82 3.59
C ILE A 326 17.19 0.02 4.52
N LEU A 327 17.60 -1.19 4.90
CA LEU A 327 16.81 -2.09 5.75
C LEU A 327 17.01 -1.91 7.26
N ARG A 328 17.66 -0.82 7.70
CA ARG A 328 18.05 -0.64 9.11
C ARG A 328 16.85 -0.66 10.06
N ALA A 329 15.81 0.11 9.74
CA ALA A 329 14.62 0.18 10.58
C ALA A 329 13.86 -1.15 10.62
N THR A 330 13.74 -1.81 9.46
CA THR A 330 13.15 -3.15 9.31
C THR A 330 13.90 -4.18 10.17
N ALA A 331 15.24 -4.21 10.08
CA ALA A 331 16.08 -5.10 10.88
C ALA A 331 15.94 -4.86 12.39
N GLN A 332 15.87 -3.60 12.81
CA GLN A 332 15.67 -3.26 14.22
C GLN A 332 14.31 -3.76 14.75
N ARG A 333 13.24 -3.65 13.96
CA ARG A 333 11.91 -4.15 14.32
C ARG A 333 11.89 -5.67 14.39
N ILE A 334 12.48 -6.37 13.42
CA ILE A 334 12.63 -7.83 13.43
C ILE A 334 13.37 -8.29 14.70
N LEU A 335 14.50 -7.66 15.03
CA LEU A 335 15.27 -8.00 16.24
C LEU A 335 14.49 -7.73 17.53
N ALA A 336 13.67 -6.69 17.58
CA ALA A 336 12.82 -6.40 18.73
C ALA A 336 11.75 -7.50 18.92
N GLU A 337 11.14 -7.94 17.83
CA GLU A 337 10.12 -9.00 17.84
C GLU A 337 10.70 -10.37 18.21
N GLN A 338 11.86 -10.74 17.64
CA GLN A 338 12.55 -11.99 18.04
C GLN A 338 12.84 -12.02 19.55
N ARG A 339 13.25 -10.89 20.13
CA ARG A 339 13.45 -10.79 21.59
C ARG A 339 12.15 -10.94 22.36
N ALA A 340 11.06 -10.32 21.88
CA ALA A 340 9.76 -10.41 22.52
C ALA A 340 9.22 -11.85 22.51
N ILE A 341 9.42 -12.59 21.42
CA ILE A 341 9.04 -14.01 21.31
C ILE A 341 9.86 -14.86 22.30
N ASN A 342 11.18 -14.69 22.35
CA ASN A 342 12.06 -15.43 23.27
C ASN A 342 11.77 -15.16 24.76
N LEU A 343 11.16 -14.03 25.11
CA LEU A 343 10.75 -13.72 26.48
C LEU A 343 9.39 -14.32 26.87
N ARG A 344 8.60 -14.79 25.90
CA ARG A 344 7.27 -15.41 26.11
C ARG A 344 7.34 -16.94 26.21
N GLN A 345 8.42 -17.54 25.72
CA GLN A 345 8.75 -18.96 25.84
C GLN A 345 9.52 -19.20 27.14
#